data_AF-A0A7V4HEX4-F1
#
_entry.id   AF-A0A7V4HEX4-F1
#
_cell.length_a   1.000
_cell.length_b   1.000
_cell.length_c   1.000
_cell.angle_alpha   90.00
_cell.angle_beta   90.00
_cell.angle_gamma   90.00
#
_symmetry.space_group_name_H-M   'P 1'
#
loop_
_entity.id
_entity.type
_entity.pdbx_description
1 polymer ?
#
loop_
_entity_poly.entity_id
_entity_poly.type
_entity_poly.pdbx_seq_one_letter_code
_entity_poly.pdbx_strand_id
1 'polypeptide(L)'
;MKIIIAGTDRTEEMLRAIETRARTFAPVSKYSPQDSALALRSAANPDEFAERFHVLLRHHRAINTDSLDAPRRPGAIGAVIYMAKQLMWRLLRHQHHRVTGQQNAINELLTAAMDLHRDATRRKIESLEKRISELEAELSRLRPEERR
;
A
#
# COMPACT_ATOMS: atom_id res chain seq x y z
N MET A 1 29.29 6.36 -19.95
CA MET A 1 28.78 7.26 -20.99
C MET A 1 29.29 8.65 -20.68
N LYS A 2 30.05 9.30 -21.59
CA LYS A 2 30.59 10.65 -21.38
C LYS A 2 29.67 11.69 -22.03
N ILE A 3 29.33 12.73 -21.30
CA ILE A 3 28.52 13.85 -21.77
C ILE A 3 29.44 15.06 -21.96
N ILE A 4 29.70 15.40 -23.21
CA ILE A 4 30.55 16.53 -23.59
C ILE A 4 29.63 17.68 -24.02
N ILE A 5 29.74 18.81 -23.32
CA ILE A 5 29.02 20.05 -23.66
C ILE A 5 30.08 21.11 -23.94
N ALA A 6 29.99 21.76 -25.11
CA ALA A 6 30.95 22.78 -25.55
C ALA A 6 32.43 22.34 -25.46
N GLY A 7 32.71 21.09 -25.86
CA GLY A 7 34.08 20.53 -25.88
C GLY A 7 34.67 20.20 -24.51
N THR A 8 33.94 20.42 -23.41
CA THR A 8 34.38 20.06 -22.06
C THR A 8 33.59 18.85 -21.55
N ASP A 9 34.27 17.89 -20.92
CA ASP A 9 33.61 16.78 -20.24
C ASP A 9 32.89 17.32 -19.00
N ARG A 10 31.56 17.31 -19.04
CA ARG A 10 30.67 17.84 -17.99
C ARG A 10 29.85 16.70 -17.37
N THR A 11 30.27 15.45 -17.56
CA THR A 11 29.51 14.26 -17.15
C THR A 11 29.20 14.29 -15.65
N GLU A 12 30.17 14.62 -14.81
CA GLU A 12 29.96 14.70 -13.36
C GLU A 12 29.00 15.82 -12.95
N GLU A 13 29.11 17.00 -13.57
CA GLU A 13 28.26 18.14 -13.25
C GLU A 13 26.81 17.87 -13.64
N MET A 14 26.59 17.27 -14.82
CA MET A 14 25.27 16.84 -15.24
C MET A 14 24.71 15.71 -14.39
N LEU A 15 25.53 14.73 -13.98
CA LEU A 15 25.10 13.68 -13.07
C LEU A 15 24.61 14.26 -11.75
N ARG A 16 25.37 15.18 -11.15
CA ARG A 16 24.96 15.87 -9.91
C ARG A 16 23.69 16.70 -10.11
N ALA A 17 23.56 17.38 -11.24
CA ALA A 17 22.37 18.17 -11.55
C ALA A 17 21.13 17.28 -11.76
N ILE A 18 21.29 16.14 -12.43
CA ILE A 18 20.24 15.13 -12.62
C ILE A 18 19.86 14.51 -11.28
N GLU A 19 20.82 14.11 -10.44
CA GLU A 19 20.54 13.56 -9.10
C GLU A 19 19.82 14.57 -8.21
N THR A 20 20.27 15.83 -8.21
CA THR A 20 19.64 16.90 -7.42
C THR A 20 18.19 17.10 -7.86
N ARG A 21 17.96 17.15 -9.19
CA ARG A 21 16.63 17.35 -9.76
C ARG A 21 15.74 16.11 -9.59
N ALA A 22 16.31 14.92 -9.73
CA ALA A 22 15.63 13.66 -9.46
C ALA A 22 15.20 13.56 -8.00
N ARG A 23 15.99 14.05 -7.04
CA ARG A 23 15.58 14.15 -5.63
C ARG A 23 14.45 15.16 -5.41
N THR A 24 14.40 16.24 -6.20
CA THR A 24 13.28 17.20 -6.14
C THR A 24 11.98 16.59 -6.66
N PHE A 25 12.06 15.68 -7.64
CA PHE A 25 10.90 14.99 -8.23
C PHE A 25 10.67 13.59 -7.66
N ALA A 26 11.57 13.09 -6.80
CA ALA A 26 11.39 11.81 -6.15
C ALA A 26 10.14 11.95 -5.29
N PRO A 27 9.06 11.21 -5.58
CA PRO A 27 7.92 11.21 -4.69
C PRO A 27 8.47 10.76 -3.34
N VAL A 28 8.34 11.61 -2.32
CA VAL A 28 8.58 11.20 -0.94
C VAL A 28 7.53 10.12 -0.70
N SER A 29 7.91 8.87 -0.91
CA SER A 29 7.04 7.75 -0.62
C SER A 29 6.72 7.89 0.85
N LYS A 30 5.47 8.21 1.16
CA LYS A 30 4.97 8.29 2.52
C LYS A 30 5.05 6.93 3.24
N TYR A 31 5.31 5.88 2.47
CA TYR A 31 5.33 4.49 2.87
C TYR A 31 6.76 3.95 2.89
N SER A 32 7.08 3.21 3.96
CA SER A 32 8.35 2.50 4.09
C SER A 32 8.51 1.49 2.94
N PRO A 33 9.73 1.11 2.52
CA PRO A 33 9.93 0.01 1.57
C PRO A 33 9.22 -1.29 1.97
N GLN A 34 9.00 -1.49 3.28
CA GLN A 34 8.27 -2.63 3.85
C GLN A 34 6.75 -2.55 3.61
N ASP A 35 6.22 -1.35 3.37
CA ASP A 35 4.80 -1.07 3.08
C ASP A 35 4.49 -1.10 1.56
N SER A 36 5.43 -1.62 0.76
CA SER A 36 5.26 -1.80 -0.68
C SER A 36 4.62 -3.14 -1.01
N ALA A 37 3.79 -3.18 -2.05
CA ALA A 37 3.28 -4.44 -2.61
C ALA A 37 4.41 -5.40 -3.03
N LEU A 38 5.61 -4.87 -3.33
CA LEU A 38 6.78 -5.68 -3.64
C LEU A 38 7.30 -6.48 -2.44
N ALA A 39 7.01 -6.05 -1.20
CA ALA A 39 7.40 -6.76 0.01
C ALA A 39 6.69 -8.12 0.14
N LEU A 40 5.51 -8.28 -0.48
CA LEU A 40 4.75 -9.54 -0.49
C LEU A 40 5.50 -10.68 -1.18
N ARG A 41 6.39 -10.37 -2.13
CA ARG A 41 7.22 -11.37 -2.83
C ARG A 41 8.14 -12.13 -1.87
N SER A 42 8.50 -11.54 -0.74
CA SER A 42 9.41 -12.12 0.24
C SER A 42 8.72 -13.01 1.29
N ALA A 43 7.41 -13.23 1.19
CA ALA A 43 6.69 -14.15 2.08
C ALA A 43 7.10 -15.60 1.80
N ALA A 44 7.42 -16.34 2.86
CA ALA A 44 7.88 -17.72 2.75
C ALA A 44 6.72 -18.73 2.66
N ASN A 45 5.55 -18.38 3.18
CA ASN A 45 4.38 -19.24 3.20
C ASN A 45 3.06 -18.44 2.99
N PRO A 46 1.95 -19.13 2.67
CA PRO A 46 0.66 -18.48 2.40
C PRO A 46 0.10 -17.67 3.58
N ASP A 47 0.34 -18.10 4.81
CA ASP A 47 -0.16 -17.44 6.01
C ASP A 47 0.57 -16.10 6.25
N GLU A 48 1.90 -16.11 6.13
CA GLU A 48 2.73 -14.93 6.20
C GLU A 48 2.40 -13.94 5.07
N PHE A 49 2.11 -14.45 3.87
CA PHE A 49 1.62 -13.62 2.77
C PHE A 49 0.30 -12.95 3.14
N ALA A 50 -0.67 -13.70 3.68
CA ALA A 50 -1.97 -13.18 4.07
C ALA A 50 -1.86 -12.12 5.17
N GLU A 51 -0.99 -12.33 6.17
CA GLU A 51 -0.74 -11.34 7.23
C GLU A 51 -0.16 -10.04 6.68
N ARG A 52 0.90 -10.13 5.87
CA ARG A 52 1.54 -8.96 5.27
C ARG A 52 0.59 -8.23 4.32
N PHE A 53 -0.20 -8.97 3.54
CA PHE A 53 -1.21 -8.39 2.67
C PHE A 53 -2.28 -7.64 3.46
N HIS A 54 -2.73 -8.19 4.58
CA HIS A 54 -3.69 -7.53 5.46
C HIS A 54 -3.13 -6.23 6.07
N VAL A 55 -1.85 -6.23 6.46
CA VAL A 55 -1.17 -5.01 6.93
C VAL A 55 -1.15 -3.96 5.84
N LEU A 56 -0.81 -4.34 4.61
CA LEU A 56 -0.80 -3.42 3.46
C LEU A 56 -2.19 -2.84 3.15
N LEU A 57 -3.25 -3.65 3.20
CA LEU A 57 -4.62 -3.17 3.02
C LEU A 57 -4.99 -2.10 4.06
N ARG A 58 -4.57 -2.28 5.32
CA ARG A 58 -4.80 -1.29 6.38
C ARG A 58 -4.04 0.02 6.12
N HIS A 59 -2.81 -0.05 5.58
CA HIS A 59 -1.99 1.12 5.29
C HIS A 59 -2.46 1.89 4.04
N HIS A 60 -2.94 1.19 3.01
CA HIS A 60 -3.36 1.76 1.73
C HIS A 60 -4.88 1.99 1.62
N ARG A 61 -5.61 1.96 2.74
CA ARG A 61 -7.08 2.10 2.76
C ARG A 61 -7.59 3.41 2.14
N ALA A 62 -6.78 4.47 2.19
CA ALA A 62 -7.14 5.81 1.77
C ALA A 62 -6.49 6.15 0.42
N ILE A 63 -7.33 6.35 -0.59
CA ILE A 63 -6.91 6.95 -1.85
C ILE A 63 -6.86 8.47 -1.65
N ASN A 64 -5.72 9.08 -1.97
CA ASN A 64 -5.57 10.53 -1.97
C ASN A 64 -5.26 11.03 -3.40
N THR A 65 -6.11 11.91 -3.92
CA THR A 65 -5.97 12.51 -5.26
C THR A 65 -5.48 13.96 -5.24
N ASP A 66 -5.15 14.50 -4.07
CA ASP A 66 -4.81 15.92 -3.89
C ASP A 66 -3.44 16.34 -4.47
N SER A 67 -2.58 15.38 -4.83
CA SER A 67 -1.17 15.65 -5.20
C SER A 67 -0.85 15.60 -6.71
N LEU A 68 -1.85 15.58 -7.57
CA LEU A 68 -1.62 15.64 -9.03
C LEU A 68 -1.27 17.06 -9.46
N ASP A 69 0.01 17.41 -9.37
CA ASP A 69 0.50 18.71 -9.81
C ASP A 69 0.64 18.74 -11.35
N ALA A 70 0.02 19.73 -11.99
CA ALA A 70 -0.01 19.86 -13.44
C ALA A 70 1.13 20.79 -13.90
N PRO A 71 2.21 20.28 -14.52
CA PRO A 71 3.33 21.12 -14.93
C PRO A 71 2.90 22.21 -15.93
N ARG A 72 3.28 23.46 -15.66
CA ARG A 72 2.95 24.63 -16.49
C ARG A 72 3.98 24.83 -17.59
N ARG A 73 3.54 24.94 -18.85
CA ARG A 73 4.39 25.39 -19.96
C ARG A 73 4.56 26.92 -19.91
N PRO A 74 5.77 27.47 -20.16
CA PRO A 74 5.97 28.92 -20.21
C PRO A 74 5.25 29.54 -21.42
N GLY A 75 4.86 30.82 -21.30
CA GLY A 75 4.21 31.61 -22.36
C GLY A 75 2.69 31.79 -22.21
N ALA A 76 2.11 32.70 -23.01
CA ALA A 76 0.69 33.06 -22.95
C ALA A 76 -0.24 31.89 -23.29
N ILE A 77 0.11 31.09 -24.30
CA ILE A 77 -0.62 29.85 -24.65
C ILE A 77 -0.57 28.85 -23.49
N GLY A 78 0.56 28.74 -22.81
CA GLY A 78 0.71 27.92 -21.60
C GLY A 78 -0.19 28.39 -20.45
N ALA A 79 -0.40 29.70 -20.32
CA ALA A 79 -1.33 30.27 -19.35
C ALA A 79 -2.79 29.93 -19.67
N VAL A 80 -3.20 30.04 -20.94
CA VAL A 80 -4.57 29.68 -21.39
C VAL A 80 -4.83 28.19 -21.18
N ILE A 81 -3.90 27.32 -21.58
CA ILE A 81 -4.01 25.87 -21.38
C ILE A 81 -4.08 25.54 -19.89
N TYR A 82 -3.28 26.21 -19.05
CA TYR A 82 -3.32 26.03 -17.61
C TYR A 82 -4.68 26.43 -17.02
N MET A 83 -5.26 27.56 -17.45
CA MET A 83 -6.59 27.98 -17.02
C MET A 83 -7.69 26.99 -17.44
N ALA A 84 -7.64 26.49 -18.68
CA ALA A 84 -8.57 25.47 -19.16
C ALA A 84 -8.47 24.17 -18.35
N LYS A 85 -7.25 23.69 -18.09
CA LYS A 85 -6.99 22.53 -17.22
C LYS A 85 -7.49 22.76 -15.80
N GLN A 86 -7.32 23.96 -15.25
CA GLN A 86 -7.75 24.29 -13.90
C GLN A 86 -9.28 24.36 -13.76
N LEU A 87 -9.96 24.86 -14.79
CA LEU A 87 -11.42 24.86 -14.84
C LEU A 87 -11.97 23.43 -14.94
N MET A 88 -11.38 22.61 -15.82
CA MET A 88 -11.73 21.20 -15.96
C MET A 88 -11.43 20.42 -14.66
N TRP A 89 -10.31 20.71 -14.00
CA TRP A 89 -9.98 20.15 -12.71
C TRP A 89 -11.01 20.53 -11.65
N ARG A 90 -11.42 21.79 -11.55
CA ARG A 90 -12.47 22.22 -10.61
C ARG A 90 -13.79 21.49 -10.81
N LEU A 91 -14.21 21.30 -12.06
CA LEU A 91 -15.43 20.54 -12.40
C LEU A 91 -15.31 19.07 -12.02
N LEU A 92 -14.18 18.45 -12.35
CA LEU A 92 -13.95 17.03 -12.08
C LEU A 92 -13.61 16.73 -10.62
N ARG A 93 -13.03 17.69 -9.89
CA ARG A 93 -12.57 17.54 -8.50
C ARG A 93 -13.70 17.11 -7.59
N HIS A 94 -14.88 17.70 -7.75
CA HIS A 94 -16.04 17.34 -6.94
C HIS A 94 -16.42 15.86 -7.13
N GLN A 95 -16.48 15.38 -8.37
CA GLN A 95 -16.80 13.98 -8.64
C GLN A 95 -15.68 13.05 -8.18
N HIS A 96 -14.41 13.43 -8.39
CA HIS A 96 -13.28 12.65 -7.90
C HIS A 96 -13.28 12.56 -6.38
N HIS A 97 -13.56 13.64 -5.66
CA HIS A 97 -13.65 13.62 -4.19
C HIS A 97 -14.81 12.75 -3.71
N ARG A 98 -15.98 12.80 -4.38
CA ARG A 98 -17.11 11.93 -4.05
C ARG A 98 -16.79 10.46 -4.26
N VAL A 99 -16.25 10.08 -5.43
CA VAL A 99 -15.87 8.70 -5.73
C VAL A 99 -14.76 8.22 -4.81
N THR A 100 -13.75 9.05 -4.54
CA THR A 100 -12.67 8.75 -3.59
C THR A 100 -13.22 8.52 -2.18
N GLY A 101 -14.15 9.36 -1.72
CA GLY A 101 -14.80 9.19 -0.42
C GLY A 101 -15.60 7.91 -0.33
N GLN A 102 -16.38 7.58 -1.37
CA GLN A 102 -17.14 6.32 -1.44
C GLN A 102 -16.19 5.10 -1.43
N GLN A 103 -15.12 5.14 -2.22
CA GLN A 103 -14.14 4.06 -2.25
C GLN A 103 -13.45 3.88 -0.90
N ASN A 104 -13.10 4.97 -0.22
CA ASN A 104 -12.48 4.92 1.11
C ASN A 104 -13.45 4.30 2.14
N ALA A 105 -14.74 4.65 2.08
CA ALA A 105 -15.76 4.06 2.95
C ALA A 105 -15.95 2.55 2.69
N ILE A 106 -15.95 2.14 1.41
CA ILE A 106 -16.00 0.72 1.03
C ILE A 106 -14.75 -0.01 1.52
N ASN A 107 -13.57 0.57 1.32
CA ASN A 107 -12.31 -0.01 1.78
C ASN A 107 -12.30 -0.18 3.31
N GLU A 108 -12.84 0.79 4.05
CA GLU A 108 -12.96 0.72 5.50
C GLU A 108 -13.92 -0.39 5.95
N LEU A 109 -15.11 -0.47 5.34
CA LEU A 109 -16.06 -1.55 5.60
C LEU A 109 -15.48 -2.93 5.30
N LEU A 110 -14.80 -3.07 4.16
CA LEU A 110 -14.18 -4.33 3.74
C LEU A 110 -13.07 -4.74 4.71
N THR A 111 -12.19 -3.80 5.07
CA THR A 111 -11.10 -4.07 6.01
C THR A 111 -11.64 -4.48 7.38
N ALA A 112 -12.68 -3.78 7.86
CA ALA A 112 -13.33 -4.12 9.13
C ALA A 112 -14.01 -5.51 9.09
N ALA A 113 -14.65 -5.86 7.98
CA ALA A 113 -15.25 -7.18 7.79
C ALA A 113 -14.20 -8.30 7.78
N MET A 114 -13.05 -8.07 7.14
CA MET A 114 -11.93 -9.02 7.14
C MET A 114 -11.33 -9.19 8.54
N ASP A 115 -11.12 -8.09 9.27
CA ASP A 115 -10.66 -8.12 10.66
C ASP A 115 -11.62 -8.93 11.54
N LEU A 116 -12.93 -8.69 11.43
CA LEU A 116 -13.95 -9.43 12.17
C LEU A 116 -13.95 -10.92 11.83
N HIS A 117 -13.83 -11.27 10.55
CA HIS A 117 -13.78 -12.66 10.10
C HIS A 117 -12.53 -13.38 10.61
N ARG A 118 -11.39 -12.69 10.59
CA ARG A 118 -10.12 -13.21 11.13
C ARG A 118 -10.24 -13.49 12.62
N ASP A 119 -10.80 -12.55 13.39
CA ASP A 119 -11.00 -12.72 14.83
C ASP A 119 -11.98 -13.85 15.15
N ALA A 120 -13.09 -13.95 14.41
CA ALA A 120 -14.06 -15.04 14.58
C ALA A 120 -13.43 -16.41 14.30
N THR A 121 -12.63 -16.50 13.23
CA THR A 121 -11.92 -17.73 12.85
C THR A 121 -10.91 -18.12 13.91
N ARG A 122 -10.13 -17.15 14.40
CA ARG A 122 -9.15 -17.37 15.49
C ARG A 122 -9.82 -17.91 16.75
N ARG A 123 -10.90 -17.28 17.21
CA ARG A 123 -11.66 -17.76 18.39
C ARG A 123 -12.18 -19.18 18.20
N LYS A 124 -12.61 -19.52 16.97
CA LYS A 124 -13.09 -20.86 16.65
C LYS A 124 -11.95 -21.88 16.72
N ILE A 125 -10.77 -21.55 16.20
CA ILE A 125 -9.57 -22.40 16.29
C ILE A 125 -9.20 -22.62 17.76
N GLU A 126 -9.06 -21.54 18.54
CA GLU A 126 -8.73 -21.63 19.98
C GLU A 126 -9.75 -22.48 20.76
N SER A 127 -11.04 -22.34 20.44
CA SER A 127 -12.10 -23.16 21.04
C SER A 127 -12.01 -24.63 20.65
N LEU A 128 -11.65 -24.94 19.39
CA LEU A 128 -11.49 -26.31 18.92
C LEU A 128 -10.24 -26.96 19.52
N GLU A 129 -9.12 -26.24 19.59
CA GLU A 129 -7.88 -26.69 20.23
C GLU A 129 -8.12 -27.02 21.71
N LYS A 130 -8.85 -26.15 22.43
CA LYS A 130 -9.24 -26.42 23.80
C LYS A 130 -10.06 -27.71 23.92
N ARG A 131 -11.04 -27.89 23.04
CA ARG A 131 -11.91 -29.07 23.06
C ARG A 131 -11.17 -30.35 22.68
N ILE A 132 -10.21 -30.28 21.76
CA ILE A 132 -9.33 -31.40 21.41
C ILE A 132 -8.47 -31.78 22.62
N SER A 133 -7.84 -30.81 23.28
CA SER A 133 -7.01 -31.11 24.47
C SER A 133 -7.81 -31.69 25.65
N GLU A 134 -9.06 -31.25 25.85
CA GLU A 134 -9.99 -31.86 26.82
C GLU A 134 -10.30 -33.31 26.46
N LEU A 135 -10.60 -33.58 25.18
CA LEU A 135 -10.88 -34.94 24.68
C LEU A 135 -9.64 -35.85 24.77
N GLU A 136 -8.46 -35.35 24.45
CA GLU A 136 -7.20 -36.10 24.56
C GLU A 136 -6.87 -36.44 26.03
N ALA A 137 -7.16 -35.52 26.95
CA ALA A 137 -7.02 -35.75 28.38
C ALA A 137 -8.02 -36.79 28.90
N GLU A 138 -9.27 -36.74 28.44
CA GLU A 138 -10.30 -37.72 28.79
C GLU A 138 -9.97 -39.11 28.22
N LEU A 139 -9.56 -39.18 26.95
CA LEU A 139 -9.12 -40.43 26.31
C LEU A 139 -7.93 -41.05 27.04
N SER A 140 -6.96 -40.22 27.45
CA SER A 140 -5.79 -40.65 28.23
C SER A 140 -6.17 -41.18 29.62
N ARG A 141 -7.26 -40.68 30.23
CA ARG A 141 -7.80 -41.19 31.50
C ARG A 141 -8.54 -42.51 31.33
N LEU A 142 -9.22 -42.69 30.20
CA LEU A 142 -10.04 -43.89 29.91
C LEU A 142 -9.21 -45.08 29.39
N ARG A 143 -8.01 -44.85 28.83
CA ARG A 143 -7.07 -45.91 28.42
C ARG A 143 -5.76 -45.92 29.22
N PRO A 144 -5.79 -46.27 30.51
CA PRO A 144 -4.56 -46.48 31.27
C PRO A 144 -3.82 -47.75 30.86
N GLU A 145 -4.48 -48.70 30.18
CA GLU A 145 -3.97 -50.07 29.98
C GLU A 145 -3.10 -50.28 28.73
N GLU A 146 -3.08 -49.35 27.77
CA GLU A 146 -2.25 -49.45 26.55
C GLU A 146 -0.83 -48.85 26.72
N ARG A 147 -0.45 -48.40 27.92
CA ARG A 147 0.87 -47.80 28.22
C ARG A 147 1.83 -48.71 29.02
N ARG A 148 1.72 -50.04 28.87
CA ARG A 148 2.74 -50.99 29.38
C ARG A 148 3.47 -51.67 28.24
#